data_AF-A0A533ZG34-F1
#
_entry.id   AF-A0A533ZG34-F1
#
_cell.length_a   1.000
_cell.length_b   1.000
_cell.length_c   1.000
_cell.angle_alpha   90.00
_cell.angle_beta   90.00
_cell.angle_gamma   90.00
#
_symmetry.space_group_name_H-M   'P 1'
#
loop_
_entity.id
_entity.type
_entity.pdbx_description
1 polymer ?
#
loop_
_entity_poly.entity_id
_entity_poly.type
_entity_poly.pdbx_seq_one_letter_code
_entity_poly.pdbx_strand_id
1 'polypeptide(L)'
;MTGRAAPYHTFFAPCPRGLEGVLAAELEELGARDIAATAGGVGFKGAFSLCYRVNLESRIASRVLWLVFHGPYRTEQDVYQAAYDLPWRDWFSSSRTIKLKVSAQHCPLTSLDYVTLKIKDAVCDKFRAATGARPSVDTRQPDIRIDAFLDAHHVTLYLDTSGEPLFKRGLRKASGEAPLRENLAAGILRLSGWTPEQALLDPMCGGATILMEAVLLARHIAPGLGRGFAFEKLHNFDSKTWRDLCEASRAAQIPK
;
A
#
# COMPACT_ATOMS: atom_id res chain seq x y z
N MET A 1 14.93 -32.81 -2.68
CA MET A 1 13.67 -32.05 -2.85
C MET A 1 14.04 -30.58 -2.98
N THR A 2 14.23 -30.10 -4.20
CA THR A 2 14.59 -28.70 -4.46
C THR A 2 13.37 -27.83 -4.18
N GLY A 3 13.33 -27.19 -3.01
CA GLY A 3 12.30 -26.21 -2.67
C GLY A 3 12.33 -25.09 -3.70
N ARG A 4 11.27 -25.01 -4.53
CA ARG A 4 11.10 -23.92 -5.48
C ARG A 4 10.94 -22.65 -4.63
N ALA A 5 11.96 -21.79 -4.63
CA ALA A 5 11.89 -20.51 -3.94
C ALA A 5 10.61 -19.79 -4.38
N ALA A 6 9.81 -19.31 -3.43
CA ALA A 6 8.61 -18.55 -3.75
C ALA A 6 9.01 -17.35 -4.63
N PRO A 7 8.21 -17.02 -5.66
CA PRO A 7 8.52 -15.90 -6.53
C PRO A 7 8.66 -14.62 -5.71
N TYR A 8 9.73 -13.86 -5.97
CA TYR A 8 9.93 -12.54 -5.40
C TYR A 8 9.11 -11.53 -6.17
N HIS A 9 8.38 -10.70 -5.43
CA HIS A 9 7.56 -9.61 -5.97
C HIS A 9 8.21 -8.27 -5.64
N THR A 10 8.01 -7.30 -6.52
CA THR A 10 8.43 -5.90 -6.31
C THR A 10 7.24 -5.10 -5.80
N PHE A 11 7.49 -4.30 -4.76
CA PHE A 11 6.51 -3.45 -4.12
C PHE A 11 7.03 -2.02 -4.01
N PHE A 12 6.11 -1.08 -3.84
CA PHE A 12 6.40 0.30 -3.52
C PHE A 12 5.50 0.75 -2.36
N ALA A 13 6.10 1.39 -1.36
CA ALA A 13 5.39 1.94 -0.21
C ALA A 13 5.52 3.47 -0.19
N PRO A 14 4.49 4.22 -0.61
CA PRO A 14 4.47 5.67 -0.47
C PRO A 14 4.50 6.08 1.00
N CYS A 15 5.20 7.15 1.36
CA CYS A 15 5.25 7.70 2.72
C CYS A 15 5.18 9.24 2.72
N PRO A 16 4.96 9.88 3.88
CA PRO A 16 5.17 11.32 4.00
C PRO A 16 6.60 11.69 3.58
N ARG A 17 6.76 12.80 2.86
CA ARG A 17 8.07 13.29 2.42
C ARG A 17 8.96 13.57 3.62
N GLY A 18 10.23 13.20 3.53
CA GLY A 18 11.20 13.27 4.62
C GLY A 18 11.26 12.02 5.50
N LEU A 19 10.32 11.08 5.36
CA LEU A 19 10.30 9.82 6.11
C LEU A 19 10.79 8.62 5.30
N GLU A 20 11.29 8.83 4.09
CA GLU A 20 11.74 7.74 3.21
C GLU A 20 12.83 6.90 3.86
N GLY A 21 13.83 7.53 4.48
CA GLY A 21 14.89 6.81 5.20
C GLY A 21 14.37 6.05 6.42
N VAL A 22 13.38 6.60 7.11
CA VAL A 22 12.76 5.96 8.28
C VAL A 22 11.93 4.74 7.86
N LEU A 23 11.17 4.86 6.77
CA LEU A 23 10.43 3.75 6.19
C LEU A 23 11.38 2.67 5.64
N ALA A 24 12.51 3.07 5.04
CA ALA A 24 13.50 2.11 4.55
C ALA A 24 14.05 1.23 5.69
N ALA A 25 14.40 1.84 6.83
CA ALA A 25 14.81 1.11 8.03
C ALA A 25 13.68 0.20 8.57
N GLU A 26 12.44 0.70 8.64
CA GLU A 26 11.28 -0.12 9.05
C GLU A 26 11.07 -1.33 8.12
N LEU A 27 11.18 -1.14 6.81
CA LEU A 27 11.04 -2.23 5.83
C LEU A 27 12.17 -3.27 5.96
N GLU A 28 13.40 -2.83 6.25
CA GLU A 28 14.53 -3.72 6.53
C GLU A 28 14.28 -4.60 7.76
N GLU A 29 13.81 -4.00 8.85
CA GLU A 29 13.42 -4.72 10.08
C GLU A 29 12.29 -5.74 9.84
N LEU A 30 11.38 -5.45 8.91
CA LEU A 30 10.31 -6.36 8.49
C LEU A 30 10.78 -7.49 7.56
N GLY A 31 12.04 -7.44 7.11
CA GLY A 31 12.68 -8.47 6.28
C GLY A 31 12.63 -8.20 4.77
N ALA A 32 12.37 -6.95 4.36
CA ALA A 32 12.41 -6.57 2.96
C ALA A 32 13.84 -6.61 2.38
N ARG A 33 13.93 -6.80 1.06
CA ARG A 33 15.18 -6.81 0.29
C ARG A 33 15.14 -5.75 -0.80
N ASP A 34 16.30 -5.45 -1.40
CA ASP A 34 16.44 -4.48 -2.50
C ASP A 34 15.72 -3.15 -2.20
N ILE A 35 15.97 -2.60 -1.01
CA ILE A 35 15.30 -1.41 -0.51
C ILE A 35 15.87 -0.18 -1.21
N ALA A 36 15.02 0.57 -1.89
CA ALA A 36 15.38 1.77 -2.63
C ALA A 36 14.48 2.93 -2.22
N ALA A 37 15.02 3.85 -1.43
CA ALA A 37 14.34 5.09 -1.09
C ALA A 37 14.33 6.04 -2.30
N THR A 38 13.16 6.60 -2.60
CA THR A 38 12.93 7.58 -3.67
C THR A 38 12.02 8.69 -3.16
N ALA A 39 11.95 9.84 -3.83
CA ALA A 39 11.10 10.93 -3.37
C ALA A 39 9.62 10.48 -3.18
N GLY A 40 9.14 10.51 -1.93
CA GLY A 40 7.76 10.17 -1.59
C GLY A 40 7.47 8.68 -1.34
N GLY A 41 8.47 7.80 -1.32
CA GLY A 41 8.27 6.40 -0.93
C GLY A 41 9.48 5.49 -1.12
N VAL A 42 9.31 4.23 -0.76
CA VAL A 42 10.38 3.23 -0.77
C VAL A 42 9.97 2.02 -1.61
N GLY A 43 10.77 1.71 -2.62
CA GLY A 43 10.68 0.45 -3.37
C GLY A 43 11.36 -0.67 -2.60
N PHE A 44 10.80 -1.88 -2.66
CA PHE A 44 11.37 -3.05 -1.99
C PHE A 44 10.91 -4.35 -2.66
N LYS A 45 11.56 -5.46 -2.32
CA LYS A 45 11.20 -6.81 -2.81
C LYS A 45 11.03 -7.81 -1.68
N GLY A 46 10.21 -8.82 -1.94
CA GLY A 46 10.05 -9.97 -1.06
C GLY A 46 9.00 -10.96 -1.55
N ALA A 47 8.81 -12.05 -0.81
CA ALA A 47 7.69 -12.96 -1.02
C ALA A 47 6.36 -12.25 -0.76
N PHE A 48 5.25 -12.77 -1.31
CA PHE A 48 3.95 -12.13 -1.11
C PHE A 48 3.50 -12.11 0.38
N SER A 49 3.99 -13.03 1.21
CA SER A 49 3.78 -12.99 2.67
C SER A 49 4.38 -11.74 3.33
N LEU A 50 5.46 -11.17 2.78
CA LEU A 50 6.00 -9.89 3.24
C LEU A 50 5.01 -8.76 3.00
N CYS A 51 4.24 -8.79 1.91
CA CYS A 51 3.20 -7.80 1.65
C CYS A 51 2.14 -7.79 2.76
N TYR A 52 1.72 -8.97 3.24
CA TYR A 52 0.82 -9.07 4.39
C TYR A 52 1.44 -8.44 5.64
N ARG A 53 2.71 -8.79 5.91
CA ARG A 53 3.45 -8.28 7.06
C ARG A 53 3.59 -6.77 7.04
N VAL A 54 4.00 -6.18 5.91
CA VAL A 54 4.14 -4.73 5.79
C VAL A 54 2.79 -4.02 5.96
N ASN A 55 1.70 -4.55 5.39
CA ASN A 55 0.36 -3.99 5.62
C ASN A 55 -0.08 -4.05 7.09
N LEU A 56 0.29 -5.11 7.81
CA LEU A 56 -0.06 -5.31 9.21
C LEU A 56 0.78 -4.44 10.16
N GLU A 57 2.09 -4.43 9.95
CA GLU A 57 3.08 -3.96 10.94
C GLU A 57 3.64 -2.56 10.63
N SER A 58 3.64 -2.12 9.37
CA SER A 58 4.24 -0.82 9.01
C SER A 58 3.46 0.35 9.61
N ARG A 59 4.19 1.22 10.33
CA ARG A 59 3.66 2.44 10.91
C ARG A 59 3.83 3.61 9.95
N ILE A 60 4.83 3.60 9.09
CA ILE A 60 5.20 4.77 8.29
C ILE A 60 4.58 4.74 6.89
N ALA A 61 4.44 3.55 6.30
CA ALA A 61 3.87 3.40 4.96
C ALA A 61 2.44 3.97 4.91
N SER A 62 2.12 4.64 3.81
CA SER A 62 0.77 5.11 3.52
C SER A 62 -0.07 4.01 2.85
N ARG A 63 0.57 3.18 2.03
CA ARG A 63 0.02 2.04 1.28
C ARG A 63 1.15 1.07 0.95
N VAL A 64 0.80 -0.14 0.53
CA VAL A 64 1.70 -1.12 -0.08
C VAL A 64 1.18 -1.43 -1.48
N LEU A 65 1.93 -1.01 -2.49
CA LEU A 65 1.58 -1.13 -3.90
C LEU A 65 2.39 -2.27 -4.51
N TRP A 66 1.71 -3.27 -5.07
CA TRP A 66 2.35 -4.38 -5.79
C TRP A 66 2.58 -3.98 -7.25
N LEU A 67 3.84 -3.94 -7.69
CA LEU A 67 4.20 -3.61 -9.07
C LEU A 67 3.80 -4.76 -9.99
N VAL A 68 2.91 -4.47 -10.94
CA VAL A 68 2.42 -5.44 -11.93
C VAL A 68 2.93 -5.16 -13.35
N PHE A 69 3.31 -3.91 -13.63
CA PHE A 69 3.92 -3.54 -14.90
C PHE A 69 4.84 -2.34 -14.73
N HIS A 70 5.96 -2.33 -15.45
CA HIS A 70 6.79 -1.17 -15.66
C HIS A 70 7.34 -1.23 -17.09
N GLY A 71 7.17 -0.17 -17.86
CA GLY A 71 7.62 -0.15 -19.24
C GLY A 71 7.55 1.24 -19.89
N PRO A 72 8.20 1.41 -21.04
CA PRO A 72 8.22 2.67 -21.75
C PRO A 72 6.85 2.98 -22.36
N TYR A 73 6.55 4.27 -22.55
CA TYR A 73 5.39 4.73 -23.30
C TYR A 73 5.70 6.03 -24.03
N ARG A 74 4.94 6.34 -25.08
CA ARG A 74 5.02 7.62 -25.81
C ARG A 74 3.66 8.28 -25.96
N THR A 75 2.61 7.46 -26.06
CA THR A 75 1.24 7.87 -26.32
C THR A 75 0.28 7.26 -25.32
N GLU A 76 -0.94 7.80 -25.24
CA GLU A 76 -2.02 7.22 -24.44
C GLU A 76 -2.41 5.82 -24.91
N GLN A 77 -2.19 5.50 -26.20
CA GLN A 77 -2.45 4.19 -26.74
C GLN A 77 -1.45 3.14 -26.22
N ASP A 78 -0.18 3.52 -26.02
CA ASP A 78 0.81 2.65 -25.41
C ASP A 78 0.42 2.31 -23.96
N VAL A 79 -0.09 3.29 -23.22
CA VAL A 79 -0.59 3.10 -21.85
C VAL A 79 -1.84 2.19 -21.83
N TYR A 80 -2.76 2.37 -22.77
CA TYR A 80 -3.89 1.46 -22.94
C TYR A 80 -3.42 0.03 -23.19
N GLN A 81 -2.49 -0.17 -24.13
CA GLN A 81 -2.00 -1.49 -24.50
C GLN A 81 -1.28 -2.18 -23.33
N ALA A 82 -0.41 -1.45 -22.64
CA ALA A 82 0.27 -1.93 -21.44
C ALA A 82 -0.72 -2.40 -20.36
N ALA A 83 -1.80 -1.66 -20.14
CA ALA A 83 -2.85 -2.07 -19.20
C ALA A 83 -3.67 -3.24 -19.74
N TYR A 84 -3.98 -3.29 -21.03
CA TYR A 84 -4.80 -4.35 -21.64
C TYR A 84 -4.09 -5.71 -21.61
N ASP A 85 -2.78 -5.73 -21.78
CA ASP A 85 -2.00 -6.97 -21.89
C ASP A 85 -1.84 -7.71 -20.56
N LEU A 86 -2.05 -7.03 -19.42
CA LEU A 86 -1.92 -7.63 -18.11
C LEU A 86 -2.96 -8.74 -17.85
N PRO A 87 -2.56 -9.79 -17.09
CA PRO A 87 -3.42 -10.92 -16.79
C PRO A 87 -4.36 -10.62 -15.60
N TRP A 88 -5.20 -9.58 -15.69
CA TRP A 88 -6.05 -9.14 -14.57
C TRP A 88 -6.91 -10.25 -13.94
N ARG A 89 -7.36 -11.20 -14.77
CA ARG A 89 -8.15 -12.36 -14.34
C ARG A 89 -7.42 -13.29 -13.37
N ASP A 90 -6.09 -13.31 -13.42
CA ASP A 90 -5.28 -14.13 -12.53
C ASP A 90 -5.24 -13.52 -11.13
N TRP A 91 -5.55 -12.22 -11.01
CA TRP A 91 -5.51 -11.47 -9.75
C TRP A 91 -6.88 -11.27 -9.12
N PHE A 92 -7.92 -10.97 -9.91
CA PHE A 92 -9.27 -10.77 -9.38
C PHE A 92 -10.37 -11.03 -10.44
N SER A 93 -11.59 -11.25 -9.96
CA SER A 93 -12.78 -11.49 -10.78
C SER A 93 -13.45 -10.18 -11.22
N SER A 94 -14.13 -10.20 -12.38
CA SER A 94 -14.96 -9.09 -12.86
C SER A 94 -16.14 -8.74 -11.94
N SER A 95 -16.44 -9.54 -10.92
CA SER A 95 -17.43 -9.19 -9.88
C SER A 95 -16.93 -8.14 -8.89
N ARG A 96 -15.62 -7.87 -8.84
CA ARG A 96 -15.01 -6.86 -7.97
C ARG A 96 -15.18 -5.46 -8.55
N THR A 97 -15.42 -4.49 -7.67
CA THR A 97 -15.42 -3.07 -8.06
C THR A 97 -14.00 -2.53 -8.17
N ILE A 98 -13.73 -1.65 -9.13
CA ILE A 98 -12.41 -1.07 -9.35
C ILE A 98 -12.40 0.45 -9.13
N LYS A 99 -11.24 0.99 -8.75
CA LYS A 99 -10.94 2.42 -8.79
C LYS A 99 -9.53 2.65 -9.32
N LEU A 100 -9.40 3.59 -10.26
CA LEU A 100 -8.12 3.99 -10.79
C LEU A 100 -7.66 5.31 -10.19
N LYS A 101 -6.36 5.42 -10.01
CA LYS A 101 -5.69 6.69 -9.69
C LYS A 101 -4.43 6.79 -10.53
N VAL A 102 -4.30 7.89 -11.25
CA VAL A 102 -3.10 8.21 -12.02
C VAL A 102 -2.38 9.36 -11.34
N SER A 103 -1.06 9.24 -11.24
CA SER A 103 -0.15 10.30 -10.81
C SER A 103 1.01 10.39 -11.79
N ALA A 104 1.62 11.55 -11.90
CA ALA A 104 2.67 11.75 -12.87
C ALA A 104 3.70 12.79 -12.42
N GLN A 105 4.90 12.67 -12.95
CA GLN A 105 5.98 13.63 -12.80
C GLN A 105 6.70 13.78 -14.14
N HIS A 106 6.77 14.99 -14.69
CA HIS A 106 7.36 15.24 -16.02
C HIS A 106 6.74 14.42 -17.18
N CYS A 107 5.49 13.95 -17.02
CA CYS A 107 4.78 13.22 -18.06
C CYS A 107 4.49 14.14 -19.26
N PRO A 108 4.80 13.72 -20.50
CA PRO A 108 4.55 14.50 -21.71
C PRO A 108 3.10 14.50 -22.18
N LEU A 109 2.22 13.66 -21.61
CA LEU A 109 0.81 13.55 -22.03
C LEU A 109 -0.01 14.70 -21.44
N THR A 110 -0.94 15.22 -22.24
CA THR A 110 -1.68 16.45 -21.92
C THR A 110 -2.66 16.29 -20.75
N SER A 111 -3.31 15.13 -20.61
CA SER A 111 -4.39 14.93 -19.63
C SER A 111 -4.26 13.61 -18.86
N LEU A 112 -4.04 13.72 -17.55
CA LEU A 112 -4.04 12.56 -16.65
C LEU A 112 -5.43 11.93 -16.49
N ASP A 113 -6.50 12.72 -16.61
CA ASP A 113 -7.86 12.20 -16.57
C ASP A 113 -8.13 11.32 -17.80
N TYR A 114 -7.64 11.73 -18.97
CA TYR A 114 -7.75 10.92 -20.18
C TYR A 114 -6.94 9.62 -20.07
N VAL A 115 -5.73 9.67 -19.53
CA VAL A 115 -4.94 8.47 -19.21
C VAL A 115 -5.68 7.55 -18.23
N THR A 116 -6.31 8.13 -17.21
CA THR A 116 -7.12 7.38 -16.23
C THR A 116 -8.26 6.63 -16.92
N LEU A 117 -8.97 7.29 -17.85
CA LEU A 117 -10.02 6.66 -18.64
C LEU A 117 -9.47 5.52 -19.51
N LYS A 118 -8.32 5.73 -20.17
CA LYS A 118 -7.69 4.71 -21.02
C LYS A 118 -7.31 3.45 -20.27
N ILE A 119 -6.68 3.58 -19.10
CA ILE A 119 -6.34 2.40 -18.27
C ILE A 119 -7.63 1.70 -17.81
N LYS A 120 -8.66 2.46 -17.42
CA LYS A 120 -9.94 1.90 -16.97
C LYS A 120 -10.63 1.14 -18.10
N ASP A 121 -10.65 1.69 -19.30
CA ASP A 121 -11.23 1.05 -20.48
C ASP A 121 -10.44 -0.21 -20.85
N ALA A 122 -9.10 -0.16 -20.84
CA ALA A 122 -8.25 -1.33 -21.09
C ALA A 122 -8.54 -2.50 -20.12
N VAL A 123 -8.65 -2.21 -18.81
CA VAL A 123 -9.00 -3.22 -17.80
C VAL A 123 -10.40 -3.79 -18.08
N CYS A 124 -11.40 -2.93 -18.32
CA CYS A 124 -12.77 -3.35 -18.59
C CYS A 124 -12.88 -4.19 -19.86
N ASP A 125 -12.19 -3.79 -20.93
CA ASP A 125 -12.19 -4.45 -22.22
C ASP A 125 -11.48 -5.82 -22.12
N LYS A 126 -10.40 -5.91 -21.35
CA LYS A 126 -9.71 -7.18 -21.10
C LYS A 126 -10.61 -8.19 -20.37
N PHE A 127 -11.36 -7.76 -19.37
CA PHE A 127 -12.38 -8.61 -18.74
C PHE A 127 -13.50 -8.98 -19.71
N ARG A 128 -14.05 -8.00 -20.43
CA ARG A 128 -15.17 -8.22 -21.36
C ARG A 128 -14.81 -9.21 -22.46
N ALA A 129 -13.64 -9.06 -23.08
CA ALA A 129 -13.16 -9.97 -24.11
C ALA A 129 -13.01 -11.42 -23.60
N ALA A 130 -12.72 -11.59 -22.31
CA ALA A 130 -12.35 -12.86 -21.73
C ALA A 130 -13.50 -13.57 -20.98
N THR A 131 -14.51 -12.85 -20.51
CA THR A 131 -15.62 -13.40 -19.70
C THR A 131 -17.01 -12.92 -20.14
N GLY A 132 -17.11 -11.97 -21.07
CA GLY A 132 -18.37 -11.31 -21.44
C GLY A 132 -18.88 -10.30 -20.41
N ALA A 133 -18.25 -10.21 -19.23
CA ALA A 133 -18.60 -9.29 -18.15
C ALA A 133 -17.50 -8.25 -17.92
N ARG A 134 -17.82 -7.15 -17.23
CA ARG A 134 -16.84 -6.14 -16.84
C ARG A 134 -16.98 -5.75 -15.37
N PRO A 135 -15.88 -5.38 -14.69
CA PRO A 135 -15.97 -4.77 -13.37
C PRO A 135 -16.69 -3.42 -13.43
N SER A 136 -17.42 -3.11 -12.37
CA SER A 136 -18.01 -1.79 -12.14
C SER A 136 -17.03 -0.88 -11.38
N VAL A 137 -17.26 0.44 -11.43
CA VAL A 137 -16.43 1.42 -10.72
C VAL A 137 -17.12 1.83 -9.43
N ASP A 138 -16.42 1.72 -8.30
CA ASP A 138 -16.83 2.31 -7.03
C ASP A 138 -15.78 3.32 -6.58
N THR A 139 -16.16 4.59 -6.53
CA THR A 139 -15.24 5.68 -6.16
C THR A 139 -15.08 5.85 -4.65
N ARG A 140 -15.97 5.27 -3.84
CA ARG A 140 -16.01 5.40 -2.38
C ARG A 140 -15.35 4.21 -1.69
N GLN A 141 -15.78 3.00 -2.03
CA GLN A 141 -15.31 1.76 -1.39
C GLN A 141 -14.97 0.67 -2.43
N PRO A 142 -13.95 0.91 -3.28
CA PRO A 142 -13.55 -0.07 -4.28
C PRO A 142 -13.03 -1.36 -3.63
N ASP A 143 -13.28 -2.49 -4.28
CA ASP A 143 -12.63 -3.75 -3.95
C ASP A 143 -11.16 -3.74 -4.34
N ILE A 144 -10.87 -3.29 -5.57
CA ILE A 144 -9.54 -3.26 -6.14
C ILE A 144 -9.19 -1.81 -6.52
N ARG A 145 -8.02 -1.35 -6.09
CA ARG A 145 -7.48 -0.08 -6.55
C ARG A 145 -6.27 -0.35 -7.43
N ILE A 146 -6.25 0.33 -8.57
CA ILE A 146 -5.16 0.32 -9.53
C ILE A 146 -4.52 1.70 -9.49
N ASP A 147 -3.25 1.76 -9.12
CA ASP A 147 -2.47 3.00 -9.13
C ASP A 147 -1.52 2.98 -10.32
N ALA A 148 -1.48 4.08 -11.08
CA ALA A 148 -0.53 4.29 -12.15
C ALA A 148 0.37 5.49 -11.86
N PHE A 149 1.65 5.33 -12.15
CA PHE A 149 2.63 6.41 -12.10
C PHE A 149 3.30 6.57 -13.46
N LEU A 150 3.30 7.80 -13.99
CA LEU A 150 3.92 8.13 -15.26
C LEU A 150 5.06 9.12 -15.03
N ASP A 151 6.27 8.76 -15.44
CA ASP A 151 7.38 9.70 -15.56
C ASP A 151 7.56 10.19 -17.00
N ALA A 152 8.67 10.84 -17.33
CA ALA A 152 8.92 11.34 -18.70
C ALA A 152 8.93 10.24 -19.78
N HIS A 153 9.20 8.98 -19.41
CA HIS A 153 9.47 7.89 -20.34
C HIS A 153 8.74 6.59 -20.02
N HIS A 154 8.37 6.36 -18.75
CA HIS A 154 7.83 5.08 -18.28
C HIS A 154 6.48 5.22 -17.59
N VAL A 155 5.65 4.21 -17.81
CA VAL A 155 4.42 3.97 -17.06
C VAL A 155 4.65 2.79 -16.13
N THR A 156 4.27 2.96 -14.88
CA THR A 156 4.28 1.91 -13.87
C THR A 156 2.87 1.68 -13.37
N LEU A 157 2.40 0.43 -13.41
CA LEU A 157 1.08 0.03 -12.92
C LEU A 157 1.23 -0.81 -11.66
N TYR A 158 0.37 -0.51 -10.69
CA TYR A 158 0.36 -1.16 -9.39
C TYR A 158 -1.05 -1.66 -9.04
N LEU A 159 -1.10 -2.76 -8.30
CA LEU A 159 -2.27 -3.15 -7.50
C LEU A 159 -2.06 -2.71 -6.05
N ASP A 160 -3.00 -1.94 -5.52
CA ASP A 160 -3.00 -1.57 -4.11
C ASP A 160 -3.44 -2.76 -3.24
N THR A 161 -2.57 -3.16 -2.32
CA THR A 161 -2.83 -4.27 -1.40
C THR A 161 -3.42 -3.80 -0.07
N SER A 162 -3.40 -2.48 0.21
CA SER A 162 -3.85 -1.90 1.48
C SER A 162 -5.33 -1.52 1.51
N GLY A 163 -5.88 -1.02 0.40
CA GLY A 163 -7.29 -0.59 0.32
C GLY A 163 -7.53 0.80 0.90
N GLU A 164 -7.89 0.92 2.18
CA GLU A 164 -7.86 2.23 2.85
C GLU A 164 -6.40 2.63 3.16
N PRO A 165 -6.04 3.93 3.19
CA PRO A 165 -4.68 4.33 3.56
C PRO A 165 -4.30 3.77 4.94
N LEU A 166 -3.06 3.30 5.09
CA LEU A 166 -2.60 2.63 6.31
C LEU A 166 -2.66 3.52 7.55
N PHE A 167 -2.47 4.84 7.42
CA PHE A 167 -2.61 5.77 8.55
C PHE A 167 -3.99 5.69 9.23
N LYS A 168 -5.05 5.29 8.52
CA LYS A 168 -6.36 5.04 9.15
C LYS A 168 -6.32 3.72 9.94
N ARG A 169 -5.90 3.76 11.20
CA ARG A 169 -5.74 2.55 12.04
C ARG A 169 -7.06 1.89 12.47
N GLY A 170 -8.19 2.56 12.30
CA GLY A 170 -9.50 2.10 12.77
C GLY A 170 -9.79 2.44 14.24
N LEU A 171 -8.89 3.15 14.92
CA LEU A 171 -9.02 3.52 16.34
C LEU A 171 -9.83 4.80 16.58
N ARG A 172 -10.00 5.64 15.54
CA ARG A 172 -10.57 6.98 15.68
C ARG A 172 -12.00 7.05 15.14
N LYS A 173 -12.95 7.38 16.03
CA LYS A 173 -14.33 7.73 15.67
C LYS A 173 -14.44 9.26 15.64
N ALA A 174 -14.18 9.84 14.47
CA ALA A 174 -14.13 11.29 14.20
C ALA A 174 -12.98 12.06 14.91
N SER A 175 -12.43 13.04 14.21
CA SER A 175 -11.41 13.98 14.70
C SER A 175 -11.88 15.40 14.44
N GLY A 176 -11.50 16.34 15.31
CA GLY A 176 -11.69 17.78 15.11
C GLY A 176 -10.95 18.33 13.87
N GLU A 177 -10.81 19.65 13.77
CA GLU A 177 -10.16 20.28 12.62
C GLU A 177 -8.70 19.84 12.46
N ALA A 178 -8.37 19.29 11.28
CA ALA A 178 -7.02 18.99 10.79
C ALA A 178 -6.09 18.17 11.71
N PRO A 179 -6.45 16.93 12.11
CA PRO A 179 -5.54 16.10 12.89
C PRO A 179 -4.29 15.71 12.10
N LEU A 180 -3.16 15.63 12.82
CA LEU A 180 -1.94 14.98 12.34
C LEU A 180 -2.25 13.54 11.91
N ARG A 181 -1.75 13.12 10.74
CA ARG A 181 -1.86 11.74 10.27
C ARG A 181 -1.02 10.81 11.15
N GLU A 182 -1.57 9.64 11.45
CA GLU A 182 -1.01 8.63 12.32
C GLU A 182 0.38 8.16 11.84
N ASN A 183 0.57 7.98 10.53
CA ASN A 183 1.87 7.56 10.00
C ASN A 183 2.96 8.65 10.07
N LEU A 184 2.57 9.93 9.99
CA LEU A 184 3.49 11.05 10.22
C LEU A 184 3.86 11.15 11.70
N ALA A 185 2.90 10.96 12.60
CA ALA A 185 3.15 10.92 14.04
C ALA A 185 4.12 9.79 14.42
N ALA A 186 3.91 8.59 13.87
CA ALA A 186 4.83 7.47 14.07
C ALA A 186 6.24 7.75 13.51
N GLY A 187 6.33 8.41 12.35
CA GLY A 187 7.59 8.85 11.79
C GLY A 187 8.34 9.86 12.68
N ILE A 188 7.62 10.83 13.26
CA ILE A 188 8.20 11.80 14.19
C ILE A 188 8.75 11.11 15.44
N LEU A 189 8.02 10.14 16.01
CA LEU A 189 8.49 9.35 17.16
C LEU A 189 9.78 8.57 16.84
N ARG A 190 9.85 7.97 15.64
CA ARG A 190 11.07 7.29 15.16
C ARG A 190 12.24 8.27 15.04
N LEU A 191 12.00 9.45 14.48
CA LEU A 191 13.03 10.48 14.28
C LEU A 191 13.51 11.11 15.59
N SER A 192 12.64 11.21 16.60
CA SER A 192 13.03 11.74 17.92
C SER A 192 13.93 10.79 18.70
N GLY A 193 14.07 9.53 18.25
CA GLY A 193 14.80 8.49 18.97
C GLY A 193 14.12 8.06 20.27
N TRP A 194 12.82 8.35 20.42
CA TRP A 194 12.08 7.96 21.62
C TRP A 194 11.96 6.44 21.71
N THR A 195 12.16 5.91 22.91
CA THR A 195 11.94 4.49 23.22
C THR A 195 10.91 4.33 24.35
N PRO A 196 10.19 3.18 24.43
CA PRO A 196 9.16 2.94 25.44
C PRO A 196 9.63 3.11 26.90
N GLU A 197 10.93 3.03 27.17
CA GLU A 197 11.53 3.21 28.50
C GLU A 197 11.62 4.68 28.92
N GLN A 198 11.43 5.62 27.99
CA GLN A 198 11.53 7.05 28.23
C GLN A 198 10.14 7.68 28.46
N ALA A 199 10.08 8.63 29.39
CA ALA A 199 8.87 9.45 29.55
C ALA A 199 8.62 10.28 28.28
N LEU A 200 7.37 10.27 27.81
CA LEU A 200 6.91 11.06 26.66
C LEU A 200 5.87 12.09 27.12
N LEU A 201 6.10 13.36 26.79
CA LEU A 201 5.17 14.45 27.06
C LEU A 201 4.88 15.20 25.76
N ASP A 202 3.60 15.32 25.41
CA ASP A 202 3.12 16.20 24.36
C ASP A 202 2.26 17.32 25.01
N PRO A 203 2.82 18.51 25.27
CA PRO A 203 2.13 19.58 26.00
C PRO A 203 1.01 20.23 25.18
N MET A 204 0.90 19.92 23.89
CA MET A 204 -0.10 20.46 22.97
C MET A 204 -0.78 19.32 22.20
N CYS A 205 -1.07 18.22 22.89
CA CYS A 205 -1.40 16.94 22.25
C CYS A 205 -2.65 16.93 21.37
N GLY A 206 -3.54 17.91 21.50
CA GLY A 206 -4.75 18.03 20.68
C GLY A 206 -5.51 16.71 20.61
N GLY A 207 -5.62 16.13 19.40
CA GLY A 207 -6.25 14.81 19.18
C GLY A 207 -5.42 13.59 19.65
N ALA A 208 -4.35 13.82 20.41
CA ALA A 208 -3.42 12.84 20.99
C ALA A 208 -2.82 11.83 19.99
N THR A 209 -2.65 12.21 18.71
CA THR A 209 -2.16 11.28 17.67
C THR A 209 -0.77 10.74 18.02
N ILE A 210 0.17 11.60 18.44
CA ILE A 210 1.54 11.19 18.80
C ILE A 210 1.51 10.23 19.99
N LEU A 211 0.79 10.58 21.05
CA LEU A 211 0.67 9.73 22.25
C LEU A 211 0.02 8.38 21.94
N MET A 212 -0.98 8.34 21.05
CA MET A 212 -1.62 7.08 20.65
C MET A 212 -0.65 6.18 19.87
N GLU A 213 0.10 6.72 18.91
CA GLU A 213 1.11 5.93 18.18
C GLU A 213 2.24 5.45 19.11
N ALA A 214 2.62 6.27 20.10
CA ALA A 214 3.58 5.87 21.13
C ALA A 214 3.08 4.70 21.98
N VAL A 215 1.80 4.70 22.38
CA VAL A 215 1.17 3.56 23.07
C VAL A 215 1.19 2.32 22.19
N LEU A 216 0.80 2.42 20.91
CA LEU A 216 0.83 1.26 20.01
C LEU A 216 2.26 0.70 19.85
N LEU A 217 3.26 1.57 19.79
CA LEU A 217 4.67 1.18 19.72
C LEU A 217 5.12 0.48 21.01
N ALA A 218 4.94 1.13 22.17
CA ALA A 218 5.34 0.61 23.48
C ALA A 218 4.67 -0.72 23.84
N ARG A 219 3.49 -0.98 23.27
CA ARG A 219 2.71 -2.19 23.53
C ARG A 219 2.91 -3.28 22.50
N HIS A 220 3.79 -3.06 21.51
CA HIS A 220 3.98 -3.95 20.36
C HIS A 220 2.67 -4.29 19.63
N ILE A 221 1.73 -3.34 19.61
CA ILE A 221 0.46 -3.50 18.90
C ILE A 221 0.68 -3.09 17.44
N ALA A 222 0.53 -4.04 16.53
CA ALA A 222 0.64 -3.76 15.11
C ALA A 222 -0.51 -2.83 14.64
N PRO A 223 -0.21 -1.77 13.87
CA PRO A 223 -1.18 -0.76 13.46
C PRO A 223 -2.33 -1.30 12.60
N GLY A 224 -2.13 -2.45 11.96
CA GLY A 224 -3.10 -3.08 11.05
C GLY A 224 -4.07 -4.08 11.68
N LEU A 225 -3.89 -4.49 12.94
CA LEU A 225 -4.64 -5.63 13.53
C LEU A 225 -6.17 -5.47 13.59
N GLY A 226 -6.67 -4.24 13.54
CA GLY A 226 -8.10 -3.91 13.71
C GLY A 226 -8.83 -3.59 12.40
N ARG A 227 -8.24 -3.87 11.24
CA ARG A 227 -8.77 -3.45 9.94
C ARG A 227 -8.57 -4.52 8.86
N GLY A 228 -9.37 -4.43 7.80
CA GLY A 228 -9.22 -5.24 6.59
C GLY A 228 -8.32 -4.59 5.55
N PHE A 229 -7.88 -5.40 4.59
CA PHE A 229 -6.96 -5.02 3.52
C PHE A 229 -7.46 -5.44 2.14
N ALA A 230 -6.98 -4.79 1.08
CA ALA A 230 -7.38 -5.09 -0.28
C ALA A 230 -6.80 -6.42 -0.79
N PHE A 231 -5.65 -6.86 -0.28
CA PHE A 231 -5.07 -8.16 -0.65
C PHE A 231 -6.01 -9.35 -0.33
N GLU A 232 -6.91 -9.21 0.64
CA GLU A 232 -7.89 -10.27 1.01
C GLU A 232 -8.87 -10.56 -0.13
N LYS A 233 -9.01 -9.64 -1.09
CA LYS A 233 -9.91 -9.75 -2.24
C LYS A 233 -9.24 -10.32 -3.50
N LEU A 234 -7.92 -10.54 -3.46
CA LEU A 234 -7.14 -11.11 -4.55
C LEU A 234 -7.21 -12.64 -4.56
N HIS A 235 -7.08 -13.24 -5.74
CA HIS A 235 -7.13 -14.70 -5.91
C HIS A 235 -5.96 -15.44 -5.23
N ASN A 236 -4.81 -14.78 -5.11
CA ASN A 236 -3.62 -15.34 -4.47
C ASN A 236 -3.59 -15.09 -2.94
N PHE A 237 -4.72 -14.72 -2.33
CA PHE A 237 -4.81 -14.54 -0.89
C PHE A 237 -4.66 -15.86 -0.13
N ASP A 238 -3.59 -15.99 0.65
CA ASP A 238 -3.39 -17.11 1.56
C ASP A 238 -3.93 -16.77 2.95
N SER A 239 -5.17 -17.20 3.21
CA SER A 239 -5.88 -16.97 4.47
C SER A 239 -5.26 -17.69 5.67
N LYS A 240 -4.46 -18.75 5.46
CA LYS A 240 -3.74 -19.42 6.54
C LYS A 240 -2.54 -18.59 6.96
N THR A 241 -1.68 -18.25 6.01
CA THR A 241 -0.50 -17.41 6.27
C THR A 241 -0.90 -16.08 6.91
N TRP A 242 -2.02 -15.47 6.48
CA TRP A 242 -2.53 -14.25 7.11
C TRP A 242 -2.98 -14.42 8.56
N ARG A 243 -3.71 -15.50 8.87
CA ARG A 243 -4.15 -15.78 10.24
C ARG A 243 -2.97 -16.05 11.15
N ASP A 244 -2.03 -16.87 10.71
CA ASP A 244 -0.82 -17.21 11.47
C ASP A 244 -0.02 -15.92 11.80
N LEU A 245 0.09 -15.00 10.84
CA LEU A 245 0.73 -13.69 11.04
C LEU A 245 -0.02 -12.81 12.06
N CYS A 246 -1.35 -12.75 11.97
CA CYS A 246 -2.16 -12.00 12.93
C CYS A 246 -2.07 -12.57 14.35
N GLU A 247 -2.05 -13.90 14.49
CA GLU A 247 -1.89 -14.58 15.77
C GLU A 247 -0.51 -14.31 16.38
N ALA A 248 0.55 -14.42 15.58
CA ALA A 248 1.90 -14.08 16.00
C ALA A 248 2.01 -12.62 16.46
N SER A 249 1.40 -11.69 15.72
CA SER A 249 1.37 -10.27 16.08
C SER A 249 0.60 -10.00 17.38
N ARG A 250 -0.48 -10.73 17.66
CA ARG A 250 -1.21 -10.63 18.94
C ARG A 250 -0.41 -11.21 20.10
N ALA A 251 0.26 -12.34 19.88
CA ALA A 251 1.09 -12.98 20.91
C ALA A 251 2.31 -12.14 21.30
N ALA A 252 2.83 -11.32 20.39
CA ALA A 252 3.94 -10.41 20.64
C ALA A 252 3.56 -9.14 21.44
N GLN A 253 2.28 -8.90 21.71
CA GLN A 253 1.84 -7.72 22.46
C GLN A 253 2.25 -7.80 23.93
N ILE A 254 2.68 -6.68 24.49
CA ILE A 254 2.95 -6.57 25.93
C ILE A 254 1.59 -6.48 26.65
N PRO A 255 1.33 -7.28 27.72
CA PRO A 255 0.11 -7.22 28.54
C PRO A 255 0.02 -5.99 29.44
N LYS A 256 -1.21 -5.58 29.82
CA LYS A 256 -1.46 -4.30 30.55
C LYS A 256 -0.84 -4.32 31.94
#